data_AF-A0A0C2GR72-F1
#
_entry.id   AF-A0A0C2GR72-F1
#
_cell.length_a   1.000
_cell.length_b   1.000
_cell.length_c   1.000
_cell.angle_alpha   90.00
_cell.angle_beta   90.00
_cell.angle_gamma   90.00
#
_symmetry.space_group_name_H-M   'P 1'
#
loop_
_entity.id
_entity.type
_entity.pdbx_description
1 polymer ?
#
loop_
_entity_poly.entity_id
_entity_poly.type
_entity_poly.pdbx_seq_one_letter_code
_entity_poly.pdbx_strand_id
1 'polypeptide(L)'
;MAVQQHGKTRIAYYYDGDVGNYYYGQGHPMKPHRIRMTHNLLLNYGLYRKLEVYRPTPATFEEMTKYHSDDYMMFLKNIRPDNISDYTKQMQ
;
A
#
# COMPACT_ATOMS: atom_id res chain seq x y z
N MET A 1 -8.43 -1.96 -41.55
CA MET A 1 -7.22 -1.76 -40.73
C MET A 1 -7.45 -2.47 -39.40
N ALA A 2 -6.58 -3.41 -39.01
CA ALA A 2 -6.71 -4.08 -37.72
C ALA A 2 -6.41 -3.08 -36.60
N VAL A 3 -7.36 -2.88 -35.67
CA VAL A 3 -7.16 -2.03 -34.50
C VAL A 3 -6.04 -2.64 -33.66
N GLN A 4 -4.95 -1.90 -33.49
CA GLN A 4 -3.82 -2.33 -32.68
C GLN A 4 -4.31 -2.49 -31.23
N GLN A 5 -4.03 -3.64 -30.63
CA GLN A 5 -4.48 -3.94 -29.26
C GLN A 5 -3.79 -2.97 -28.27
N HIS A 6 -4.55 -2.02 -27.72
CA HIS A 6 -4.05 -1.11 -26.69
C HIS A 6 -4.03 -1.84 -25.33
N GLY A 7 -2.90 -2.47 -24.99
CA GLY A 7 -2.66 -2.99 -23.65
C GLY A 7 -1.83 -4.26 -23.62
N LYS A 8 -1.10 -4.48 -22.52
CA LYS A 8 -0.41 -5.74 -22.26
C LYS A 8 -1.44 -6.86 -22.07
N THR A 9 -1.17 -8.03 -22.64
CA THR A 9 -2.03 -9.22 -22.51
C THR A 9 -1.96 -9.87 -21.14
N ARG A 10 -0.89 -9.60 -20.37
CA ARG A 10 -0.67 -10.09 -19.01
C ARG A 10 -0.53 -8.91 -18.06
N ILE A 11 -1.37 -8.87 -17.04
CA ILE A 11 -1.45 -7.78 -16.06
C ILE A 11 -1.26 -8.37 -14.67
N ALA A 12 -0.18 -7.98 -13.99
CA ALA A 12 0.04 -8.30 -12.59
C ALA A 12 -0.73 -7.31 -11.70
N TYR A 13 -1.48 -7.84 -10.75
CA TYR A 13 -2.28 -7.07 -9.79
C TYR A 13 -1.87 -7.45 -8.37
N TYR A 14 -1.40 -6.46 -7.60
CA TYR A 14 -0.93 -6.68 -6.23
C TYR A 14 -1.98 -6.23 -5.23
N TYR A 15 -2.32 -7.10 -4.29
CA TYR A 15 -3.27 -6.80 -3.22
C TYR A 15 -2.96 -7.61 -1.96
N ASP A 16 -2.95 -6.92 -0.82
CA ASP A 16 -2.93 -7.53 0.50
C ASP A 16 -4.26 -7.23 1.20
N GLY A 17 -4.91 -8.26 1.77
CA GLY A 17 -6.20 -8.13 2.44
C GLY A 17 -6.18 -7.20 3.65
N ASP A 18 -5.04 -7.04 4.30
CA ASP A 18 -4.88 -6.24 5.51
C ASP A 18 -4.82 -4.74 5.23
N VAL A 19 -4.50 -4.33 4.00
CA VAL A 19 -4.35 -2.91 3.62
C VAL A 19 -5.61 -2.08 3.92
N GLY A 20 -6.79 -2.69 3.83
CA GLY A 20 -8.06 -2.04 4.11
C GLY A 20 -8.39 -1.81 5.59
N ASN A 21 -7.60 -2.40 6.50
CA ASN A 21 -7.81 -2.32 7.95
C ASN A 21 -7.00 -1.20 8.63
N TYR A 22 -5.97 -0.66 7.97
CA TYR A 22 -5.19 0.45 8.54
C TYR A 22 -6.05 1.72 8.66
N TYR A 23 -5.96 2.38 9.81
CA TYR A 23 -6.79 3.53 10.16
C TYR A 23 -5.93 4.74 10.52
N TYR A 24 -6.11 5.83 9.78
CA TYR A 24 -5.35 7.08 9.99
C TYR A 24 -5.82 7.91 11.19
N GLY A 25 -6.99 7.62 11.76
CA GLY A 25 -7.58 8.44 12.83
C GLY A 25 -8.92 9.08 12.44
N GLN A 26 -9.60 9.58 13.47
CA GLN A 26 -10.88 10.28 13.34
C GLN A 26 -10.69 11.58 12.55
N GLY A 27 -11.61 11.88 11.63
CA GLY A 27 -11.55 13.09 10.80
C GLY A 27 -10.53 13.05 9.64
N HIS A 28 -9.56 12.13 9.63
CA HIS A 28 -8.53 12.12 8.58
C HIS A 28 -9.09 11.70 7.21
N PRO A 29 -8.83 12.40 6.09
CA PRO A 29 -9.45 12.12 4.79
C PRO A 29 -8.88 10.87 4.09
N MET A 30 -7.63 10.48 4.36
CA MET A 30 -7.07 9.24 3.82
C MET A 30 -7.71 8.01 4.47
N LYS A 31 -8.43 7.21 3.66
CA LYS A 31 -9.08 5.96 4.10
C LYS A 31 -8.54 4.77 3.29
N PRO A 32 -7.61 3.96 3.82
CA PRO A 32 -7.07 2.77 3.14
C PRO A 32 -8.14 1.77 2.70
N HIS A 33 -9.30 1.76 3.38
CA HIS A 33 -10.49 1.00 2.99
C HIS A 33 -10.89 1.14 1.51
N ARG A 34 -10.61 2.30 0.88
CA ARG A 34 -10.86 2.51 -0.55
C ARG A 34 -10.20 1.45 -1.45
N ILE A 35 -9.03 0.94 -1.05
CA ILE A 35 -8.31 -0.11 -1.80
C ILE A 35 -9.09 -1.44 -1.74
N ARG A 36 -9.63 -1.79 -0.56
CA ARG A 36 -10.51 -2.96 -0.38
C ARG A 36 -11.80 -2.81 -1.19
N MET A 37 -12.39 -1.62 -1.24
CA MET A 37 -13.58 -1.35 -2.07
C MET A 37 -13.28 -1.59 -3.55
N THR A 38 -12.17 -1.05 -4.07
CA THR A 38 -11.74 -1.27 -5.46
C THR A 38 -11.50 -2.77 -5.74
N HIS A 39 -10.83 -3.48 -4.83
CA HIS A 39 -10.61 -4.92 -4.96
C HIS A 39 -11.92 -5.71 -5.07
N ASN A 40 -12.90 -5.41 -4.20
CA ASN A 40 -14.20 -6.07 -4.22
C ASN A 40 -15.00 -5.78 -5.51
N LEU A 41 -14.96 -4.55 -6.03
CA LEU A 41 -15.59 -4.24 -7.31
C LEU A 41 -14.96 -5.07 -8.44
N LEU A 42 -13.62 -5.10 -8.50
CA LEU A 42 -12.87 -5.86 -9.49
C LEU A 42 -13.24 -7.35 -9.47
N LEU A 43 -13.35 -7.95 -8.28
CA LEU A 43 -13.79 -9.33 -8.09
C LEU A 43 -15.21 -9.55 -8.64
N ASN A 44 -16.16 -8.69 -8.27
CA ASN A 44 -17.58 -8.82 -8.66
C ASN A 44 -17.80 -8.58 -10.16
N TYR A 45 -16.98 -7.74 -10.80
CA TYR A 45 -16.97 -7.59 -12.26
C TYR A 45 -16.32 -8.78 -12.99
N GLY A 46 -15.76 -9.75 -12.26
CA GLY A 46 -15.07 -10.92 -12.84
C GLY A 46 -13.73 -10.58 -13.49
N LEU A 47 -13.20 -9.38 -13.27
CA LEU A 47 -11.94 -8.92 -13.87
C LEU A 47 -10.73 -9.72 -13.37
N TYR A 48 -10.80 -10.26 -12.17
CA TYR A 48 -9.73 -11.09 -11.58
C TYR A 48 -9.33 -12.27 -12.48
N ARG A 49 -10.25 -12.77 -13.31
CA ARG A 49 -10.00 -13.87 -14.27
C ARG A 49 -9.01 -13.49 -15.38
N LYS A 50 -8.78 -12.19 -15.57
CA LYS A 50 -7.86 -11.63 -16.58
C LYS A 50 -6.56 -11.10 -15.95
N LEU A 51 -6.36 -11.31 -14.65
CA LEU A 51 -5.23 -10.76 -13.89
C LEU A 51 -4.41 -11.88 -13.25
N GLU A 52 -3.11 -11.64 -13.14
CA GLU A 52 -2.22 -12.42 -12.29
C GLU A 52 -2.17 -11.74 -10.92
N VAL A 53 -2.88 -12.32 -9.94
CA VAL A 53 -3.04 -11.72 -8.61
C VAL A 53 -1.92 -12.16 -7.68
N TYR A 54 -1.21 -11.21 -7.09
CA TYR A 54 -0.11 -11.44 -6.17
C TYR A 54 -0.36 -10.77 -4.82
N ARG A 55 0.04 -11.44 -3.74
CA ARG A 55 0.16 -10.80 -2.43
C ARG A 55 1.57 -10.19 -2.34
N PRO A 56 1.71 -8.87 -2.11
CA PRO A 56 3.03 -8.26 -1.96
C PRO A 56 3.72 -8.74 -0.69
N THR A 57 5.06 -8.86 -0.75
CA THR A 57 5.88 -9.07 0.44
C THR A 57 6.18 -7.72 1.10
N PRO A 58 6.20 -7.64 2.45
CA PRO A 58 6.67 -6.43 3.14
C PRO A 58 8.09 -6.06 2.69
N ALA A 59 8.31 -4.80 2.33
CA ALA A 59 9.62 -4.32 1.94
C ALA A 59 10.58 -4.37 3.14
N THR A 60 11.84 -4.71 2.87
CA THR A 60 12.91 -4.74 3.86
C THR A 60 13.40 -3.33 4.19
N PHE A 61 14.10 -3.20 5.32
CA PHE A 61 14.74 -1.93 5.69
C PHE A 61 15.75 -1.47 4.62
N GLU A 62 16.58 -2.39 4.13
CA GLU A 62 17.57 -2.15 3.08
C GLU A 62 16.93 -1.64 1.78
N GLU A 63 15.77 -2.20 1.38
CA GLU A 63 15.06 -1.71 0.20
C GLU A 63 14.51 -0.30 0.37
N MET A 64 14.02 0.03 1.57
CA MET A 64 13.48 1.36 1.85
C MET A 64 14.59 2.42 1.98
N THR A 65 15.77 2.07 2.48
CA THR A 65 16.92 2.98 2.62
C THR A 65 17.73 3.18 1.34
N LYS A 66 17.39 2.50 0.24
CA LYS A 66 17.92 2.84 -1.10
C LYS A 66 17.60 4.28 -1.52
N TYR A 67 16.58 4.89 -0.92
CA TYR A 67 16.19 6.27 -1.17
C TYR A 67 16.06 7.09 0.11
N HIS A 68 15.40 6.55 1.13
CA HIS A 68 15.19 7.27 2.39
C HIS A 68 16.45 7.22 3.28
N SER A 69 16.62 8.22 4.13
CA SER A 69 17.70 8.18 5.13
C SER A 69 17.45 7.09 6.18
N ASP A 70 18.54 6.51 6.69
CA ASP A 70 18.50 5.49 7.74
C ASP A 70 17.77 5.99 8.99
N ASP A 71 18.03 7.24 9.40
CA ASP A 71 17.40 7.86 10.57
C ASP A 71 15.87 7.98 10.41
N TYR A 72 15.39 8.37 9.22
CA TYR A 72 13.95 8.46 8.96
C TYR A 72 13.28 7.08 8.99
N MET A 73 13.90 6.08 8.36
CA MET A 73 13.35 4.72 8.37
C MET A 73 13.38 4.09 9.77
N MET A 74 14.43 4.39 10.55
CA MET A 74 14.51 3.95 11.95
C MET A 74 13.45 4.62 12.82
N PHE A 75 13.16 5.91 12.59
CA PHE A 75 12.05 6.60 13.24
C PHE A 75 10.71 5.92 12.92
N LEU A 76 10.38 5.73 11.64
CA LEU A 76 9.12 5.08 11.22
C LEU A 76 8.94 3.66 11.77
N LYS A 77 10.05 2.92 11.90
CA LYS A 77 10.04 1.55 12.44
C LYS A 77 9.71 1.50 13.94
N ASN A 78 10.06 2.54 14.69
CA ASN A 78 10.01 2.54 16.15
C ASN A 78 8.85 3.37 16.73
N ILE A 79 8.37 4.38 16.01
CA ILE A 79 7.25 5.22 16.45
C ILE A 79 5.95 4.41 16.55
N ARG A 80 5.25 4.58 17.67
CA ARG A 80 3.97 3.94 17.99
C ARG A 80 3.08 4.93 18.77
N PRO A 81 1.75 4.74 18.82
CA PRO A 81 0.86 5.67 19.51
C PRO A 81 1.19 5.90 21.01
N ASP A 82 1.77 4.90 21.66
CA ASP A 82 2.13 4.90 23.08
C ASP A 82 3.44 5.63 23.40
N ASN A 83 4.32 5.84 22.42
CA ASN A 83 5.63 6.47 22.62
C ASN A 83 5.78 7.83 21.91
N ILE A 84 4.70 8.40 21.35
CA ILE A 84 4.75 9.67 20.60
C ILE A 84 5.43 10.80 21.38
N SER A 85 5.20 10.89 22.69
CA SER A 85 5.80 11.92 23.56
C SER A 85 7.32 11.93 23.50
N ASP A 86 7.94 10.76 23.41
CA ASP A 86 9.39 10.57 23.47
C ASP A 86 10.07 11.05 22.18
N TYR A 87 9.30 11.11 21.09
CA TYR A 87 9.76 11.47 19.76
C TYR A 87 9.44 12.90 19.34
N THR A 88 8.91 13.73 20.26
CA THR A 88 8.44 15.09 19.95
C THR A 88 9.51 15.96 19.25
N LYS A 89 10.79 15.79 19.58
CA LYS A 89 11.91 16.51 18.93
C LYS A 89 12.20 16.05 17.50
N GLN A 90 11.90 14.81 17.15
CA GLN A 90 12.11 14.24 15.81
C GLN A 90 10.90 14.47 14.88
N MET A 91 9.78 14.97 15.42
CA MET A 91 8.58 15.34 14.66
C MET A 91 8.50 16.83 14.30
N GLN A 92 9.49 17.64 14.71
CA GLN A 92 9.63 19.06 14.35
C GLN A 92 10.53 19.22 13.13
#